data_AF-A0A0V1DMP3-F1
#
_entry.id   AF-A0A0V1DMP3-F1
#
_cell.length_a   1.000
_cell.length_b   1.000
_cell.length_c   1.000
_cell.angle_alpha   90.00
_cell.angle_beta   90.00
_cell.angle_gamma   90.00
#
_symmetry.space_group_name_H-M   'P 1'
#
loop_
_entity.id
_entity.type
_entity.pdbx_description
1 polymer ?
#
loop_
_entity_poly.entity_id
_entity_poly.type
_entity_poly.pdbx_seq_one_letter_code
_entity_poly.pdbx_strand_id
1 'polypeptide(L)'
;LVDRPTEETLENKPSRLCKMLGVSWNPQEEELTFRPSELVASRDPETKRALLRTAASVFDPLGALTPFTVRAKQMFQSLWQTGLS
;
A
#
# COMPACT_ATOMS: atom_id res chain seq x y z
N LEU A 1 41.36 25.23 -16.25
CA LEU A 1 40.88 24.00 -16.90
C LEU A 1 40.85 22.94 -15.82
N VAL A 2 39.75 22.87 -15.06
CA VAL A 2 39.60 21.91 -13.97
C VAL A 2 38.54 20.93 -14.43
N ASP A 3 38.98 19.70 -14.70
CA ASP A 3 38.12 18.55 -14.97
C ASP A 3 37.12 18.39 -13.83
N ARG A 4 35.83 18.54 -14.16
CA ARG A 4 34.74 18.08 -13.30
C ARG A 4 34.55 16.59 -13.60
N PRO A 5 34.53 15.69 -12.60
CA PRO A 5 34.05 14.34 -12.84
C PRO A 5 32.57 14.44 -13.17
N THR A 6 32.20 13.97 -14.35
CA THR A 6 30.81 13.76 -14.75
C THR A 6 30.24 12.66 -13.87
N GLU A 7 29.49 13.03 -12.83
CA GLU A 7 28.67 12.08 -12.09
C GLU A 7 27.48 11.72 -12.96
N GLU A 8 27.61 10.62 -13.72
CA GLU A 8 26.48 9.83 -14.15
C GLU A 8 25.79 9.29 -12.90
N THR A 9 24.74 9.95 -12.44
CA THR A 9 23.96 9.45 -11.31
C THR A 9 22.48 9.58 -11.62
N LEU A 10 21.96 8.46 -12.14
CA LEU A 10 20.59 7.96 -11.96
C LEU A 10 19.50 9.02 -12.23
N GLU A 11 19.08 9.11 -13.49
CA GLU A 11 17.75 9.60 -13.82
C GLU A 11 16.69 8.69 -13.17
N ASN A 12 16.37 8.98 -11.92
CA ASN A 12 15.18 8.51 -11.26
C ASN A 12 14.73 9.65 -10.36
N LYS A 13 14.13 10.70 -10.96
CA LYS A 13 13.57 11.82 -10.21
C LYS A 13 12.60 11.26 -9.17
N PRO A 14 12.91 11.32 -7.86
CA PRO A 14 11.89 11.00 -6.88
C PRO A 14 10.87 12.12 -6.99
N SER A 15 9.71 11.81 -7.58
CA SER A 15 8.52 12.61 -7.31
C SER A 15 8.44 12.77 -5.79
N ARG A 16 8.14 13.97 -5.30
CA ARG A 16 8.15 14.39 -3.88
C ARG A 16 7.17 13.62 -2.97
N LEU A 17 6.77 12.42 -3.37
CA LEU A 17 5.89 11.50 -2.68
C LEU A 17 6.69 10.71 -1.65
N CYS A 18 6.60 11.12 -0.39
CA CYS A 18 7.08 10.29 0.71
C CYS A 18 6.07 9.17 0.95
N LYS A 19 6.49 7.91 0.81
CA LYS A 19 5.69 6.75 1.23
C LYS A 19 6.01 6.47 2.69
N MET A 20 5.02 6.63 3.56
CA MET A 20 5.15 6.29 4.97
C MET A 20 4.00 5.36 5.37
N LEU A 21 4.34 4.17 5.87
CA LEU A 21 3.37 3.23 6.47
C LEU A 21 2.16 2.87 5.56
N GLY A 22 2.32 2.87 4.23
CA GLY A 22 1.22 2.59 3.28
C GLY A 22 0.41 3.80 2.83
N VAL A 23 0.73 4.99 3.34
CA VAL A 23 0.14 6.27 2.94
C VAL A 23 1.15 7.03 2.08
N SER A 24 0.68 7.62 0.98
CA SER A 24 1.46 8.53 0.14
C SER A 24 1.08 9.96 0.51
N TRP A 25 2.07 10.78 0.88
CA TRP A 25 1.86 12.21 1.08
C TRP A 25 2.35 12.98 -0.13
N ASN A 26 1.48 13.82 -0.71
CA ASN A 26 1.83 14.78 -1.74
C ASN A 26 1.84 16.20 -1.15
N PRO A 27 3.00 16.74 -0.75
CA PRO A 27 3.07 18.06 -0.13
C PRO A 27 2.74 19.20 -1.10
N GLN A 28 2.74 18.97 -2.42
CA GLN A 28 2.41 20.02 -3.39
C GLN A 28 0.90 20.24 -3.52
N GLU A 29 0.13 19.17 -3.39
CA GLU A 29 -1.34 19.19 -3.50
C GLU A 29 -2.03 19.05 -2.13
N GLU A 30 -1.25 19.05 -1.05
CA GLU A 30 -1.70 18.81 0.33
C GLU A 30 -2.55 17.54 0.49
N GLU A 31 -2.27 16.51 -0.31
CA GLU A 31 -3.09 15.31 -0.41
C GLU A 31 -2.44 14.12 0.30
N LEU A 32 -3.22 13.44 1.16
CA LEU A 32 -2.93 12.10 1.66
C LEU A 32 -3.66 11.07 0.82
N THR A 33 -2.92 10.23 0.12
CA THR A 33 -3.49 9.18 -0.74
C THR A 33 -3.14 7.80 -0.18
N PHE A 34 -4.15 6.93 -0.09
CA PHE A 34 -3.97 5.50 0.13
C PHE A 34 -3.96 4.80 -1.22
N ARG A 35 -2.80 4.28 -1.63
CA ARG A 35 -2.71 3.50 -2.87
C ARG A 35 -2.79 2.02 -2.56
N PRO A 36 -3.67 1.26 -3.24
CA PRO A 36 -3.63 -0.19 -3.17
C PRO A 36 -2.21 -0.68 -3.42
N SER A 37 -1.75 -1.62 -2.59
CA SER A 37 -0.46 -2.26 -2.80
C SER A 37 -0.44 -2.92 -4.18
N GLU A 38 0.72 -2.95 -4.84
CA GLU A 38 0.94 -3.76 -6.06
C GLU A 38 0.61 -5.24 -5.83
N LEU A 39 0.57 -5.70 -4.58
CA LEU A 39 0.04 -7.01 -4.18
C LEU A 39 -1.41 -7.24 -4.64
N VAL A 40 -2.25 -6.21 -4.65
CA VAL A 40 -3.65 -6.30 -5.13
C VAL A 40 -3.70 -6.53 -6.65
N ALA A 41 -2.71 -6.02 -7.38
CA ALA A 41 -2.61 -6.20 -8.83
C ALA A 41 -1.91 -7.51 -9.22
N SER A 42 -1.30 -8.22 -8.27
CA SER A 42 -0.64 -9.50 -8.52
C SER A 42 -1.66 -10.60 -8.81
N ARG A 43 -1.38 -11.44 -9.82
CA ARG A 43 -2.15 -12.67 -10.10
C ARG A 43 -1.76 -13.80 -9.14
N ASP A 44 -1.67 -13.49 -7.84
CA ASP A 44 -1.41 -14.52 -6.85
C ASP A 44 -2.55 -15.55 -6.86
N PRO A 45 -2.26 -16.83 -6.58
CA PRO A 45 -3.30 -17.86 -6.53
C PRO A 45 -4.36 -17.48 -5.48
N GLU A 46 -5.64 -17.64 -5.85
CA GLU A 46 -6.82 -17.34 -5.02
C GLU A 46 -6.91 -18.25 -3.80
N THR A 47 -5.99 -18.04 -2.87
CA THR A 47 -5.85 -18.77 -1.62
C THR A 47 -6.23 -17.86 -0.48
N LYS A 48 -6.74 -18.46 0.60
CA LYS A 48 -6.99 -17.73 1.86
C LYS A 48 -5.78 -16.96 2.35
N ARG A 49 -4.59 -17.53 2.17
CA ARG A 49 -3.33 -16.89 2.56
C ARG A 49 -3.04 -15.65 1.71
N ALA A 50 -3.26 -15.70 0.40
CA ALA A 50 -3.12 -14.52 -0.47
C ALA A 50 -4.12 -13.43 -0.08
N LEU A 51 -5.38 -13.81 0.17
CA LEU A 51 -6.42 -12.87 0.60
C LEU A 51 -6.07 -12.19 1.94
N LEU A 52 -5.60 -12.94 2.93
CA LEU A 52 -5.14 -12.41 4.22
C LEU A 52 -3.91 -11.50 4.06
N ARG A 53 -2.95 -11.87 3.22
CA ARG A 53 -1.78 -11.04 2.91
C ARG A 53 -2.20 -9.69 2.31
N THR A 54 -3.13 -9.72 1.37
CA THR A 54 -3.67 -8.50 0.75
C THR A 54 -4.40 -7.63 1.77
N ALA A 55 -5.24 -8.23 2.63
CA ALA A 55 -5.92 -7.48 3.69
C ALA A 55 -4.93 -6.86 4.70
N ALA A 56 -3.88 -7.59 5.08
CA ALA A 56 -2.85 -7.11 6.00
C ALA A 56 -1.96 -6.01 5.40
N SER A 57 -1.91 -5.89 4.06
CA SER A 57 -1.16 -4.82 3.39
C SER A 57 -1.77 -3.43 3.58
N VAL A 58 -3.05 -3.36 3.99
CA VAL A 58 -3.75 -2.10 4.30
C VAL A 58 -3.45 -1.73 5.75
N PHE A 59 -2.40 -0.94 5.96
CA PHE A 59 -2.07 -0.38 7.26
C PHE A 59 -2.68 1.02 7.41
N ASP A 60 -3.34 1.27 8.54
CA ASP A 60 -4.06 2.52 8.81
C ASP A 60 -3.70 3.07 10.21
N PRO A 61 -2.58 3.80 10.33
CA PRO A 61 -2.12 4.32 11.62
C PRO A 61 -3.01 5.44 12.16
N LEU A 62 -3.74 6.14 11.28
CA LEU A 62 -4.57 7.30 11.64
C LEU A 62 -6.05 6.95 11.78
N GLY A 63 -6.45 5.74 11.44
CA GLY A 63 -7.85 5.31 11.46
C GLY A 63 -8.69 5.87 10.30
N ALA A 64 -8.08 6.49 9.29
CA ALA A 64 -8.79 7.12 8.17
C ALA A 64 -9.53 6.11 7.28
N LEU A 65 -9.08 4.86 7.26
CA LEU A 65 -9.69 3.74 6.55
C LEU A 65 -10.56 2.85 7.44
N THR A 66 -10.72 3.17 8.74
CA THR A 66 -11.48 2.38 9.71
C THR A 66 -12.86 1.92 9.20
N PRO A 67 -13.69 2.77 8.57
CA PRO A 67 -15.01 2.34 8.08
C PRO A 67 -14.93 1.20 7.05
N PHE A 68 -13.84 1.12 6.29
CA PHE A 68 -13.61 0.09 5.29
C PHE A 68 -12.94 -1.15 5.90
N THR A 69 -11.91 -0.96 6.74
CA THR A 69 -11.16 -2.07 7.34
C THR A 69 -12.01 -2.85 8.34
N VAL A 70 -12.92 -2.21 9.08
CA VAL A 70 -13.87 -2.89 9.96
C VAL A 70 -14.83 -3.77 9.17
N ARG A 71 -15.39 -3.27 8.06
CA ARG A 71 -16.28 -4.06 7.19
C ARG A 71 -15.55 -5.27 6.59
N ALA A 72 -14.31 -5.08 6.14
CA ALA A 72 -13.48 -6.19 5.65
C ALA A 72 -13.26 -7.24 6.74
N LYS A 73 -12.92 -6.83 7.96
CA LYS A 73 -12.76 -7.75 9.11
C LYS A 73 -14.05 -8.51 9.43
N GLN A 74 -15.20 -7.86 9.37
CA GLN A 74 -16.51 -8.53 9.56
C GLN A 74 -16.76 -9.58 8.48
N MET A 75 -16.45 -9.29 7.22
CA MET A 75 -16.56 -10.28 6.13
C MET A 75 -15.64 -11.49 6.39
N PHE A 76 -14.39 -11.27 6.79
CA PHE A 76 -13.48 -12.35 7.17
C PHE A 76 -14.00 -13.18 8.33
N GLN A 77 -14.51 -12.54 9.38
CA GLN A 77 -15.09 -13.22 10.53
C GLN A 77 -16.28 -14.10 10.11
N SER A 78 -17.17 -13.59 9.26
CA SER A 78 -18.30 -14.34 8.71
C SER A 78 -17.84 -15.55 7.87
N LEU A 79 -16.85 -15.36 7.00
CA LEU A 79 -16.27 -16.46 6.21
C LEU A 79 -15.68 -17.57 7.09
N TRP A 80 -15.05 -17.20 8.20
CA TRP A 80 -14.50 -18.17 9.16
C TRP A 80 -15.60 -18.90 9.95
N GLN A 81 -16.67 -18.19 10.32
CA GLN A 81 -17.80 -18.77 11.05
C GLN A 81 -18.62 -19.75 10.19
N THR A 82 -18.69 -19.51 8.88
CA THR A 82 -19.42 -20.37 7.94
C THR A 82 -18.67 -21.66 7.58
N GLY A 83 -17.45 -21.85 8.06
CA GLY A 83 -16.69 -23.10 7.86
C GLY A 83 -16.23 -23.32 6.43
N LEU A 84 -16.27 -22.30 5.57
CA LEU A 84 -15.62 -22.29 4.26
C LEU A 84 -14.12 -22.42 4.49
N SER A 85 -13.61 -23.66 4.55
CA SER A 85 -12.21 -24.06 4.75
C SER A 85 -11.42 -24.02 3.45
#